data_AF-A0A1I0MLS1-F1
#
_entry.id   AF-A0A1I0MLS1-F1
#
_cell.length_a   1.000
_cell.length_b   1.000
_cell.length_c   1.000
_cell.angle_alpha   90.00
_cell.angle_beta   90.00
_cell.angle_gamma   90.00
#
_symmetry.space_group_name_H-M   'P 1'
#
loop_
_entity.id
_entity.type
_entity.pdbx_description
1 polymer ?
#
loop_
_entity_poly.entity_id
_entity_poly.type
_entity_poly.pdbx_seq_one_letter_code
_entity_poly.pdbx_strand_id
1 'polypeptide(L)'
;MMRGLLAVLLIWPCLAFGQEWLGTFRQAIGACWNTAGITESVTVRFQLDADGRVSTDIMLVGINNPTDAQSDAFLAARRAILRCQGENGFDLPLDDYALWQEVELNFTLPAGDS
;
A
#
# COMPACT_ATOMS: atom_id res chain seq x y z
N MET A 1 -53.46 18.84 12.62
CA MET A 1 -52.57 19.91 13.12
C MET A 1 -51.13 19.43 13.03
N MET A 2 -50.28 20.32 12.53
CA MET A 2 -48.98 20.08 11.90
C MET A 2 -47.87 19.75 12.91
N ARG A 3 -47.12 18.68 12.66
CA ARG A 3 -45.78 18.37 13.20
C ARG A 3 -45.13 17.40 12.20
N GLY A 4 -43.99 17.61 11.59
CA GLY A 4 -42.99 18.67 11.60
C GLY A 4 -41.97 18.27 10.52
N LEU A 5 -41.28 19.26 9.97
CA LEU A 5 -40.34 19.18 8.86
C LEU A 5 -39.17 18.19 9.05
N LEU A 6 -38.79 17.56 7.92
CA LEU A 6 -37.42 17.44 7.38
C LEU A 6 -36.23 17.47 8.36
N ALA A 7 -35.47 16.36 8.41
CA ALA A 7 -34.01 16.41 8.51
C ALA A 7 -33.42 15.09 7.97
N VAL A 8 -33.01 15.14 6.70
CA VAL A 8 -32.16 14.16 6.05
C VAL A 8 -30.80 14.18 6.78
N LEU A 9 -30.60 13.27 7.73
CA LEU A 9 -29.27 12.97 8.27
C LEU A 9 -28.59 11.92 7.39
N LEU A 10 -28.39 12.29 6.12
CA LEU A 10 -27.35 11.76 5.25
C LEU A 10 -26.02 12.39 5.67
N ILE A 11 -25.49 12.02 6.84
CA ILE A 11 -24.12 12.38 7.24
C ILE A 11 -23.21 11.16 7.12
N TRP A 12 -23.27 10.52 5.96
CA TRP A 12 -22.12 9.78 5.45
C TRP A 12 -21.69 10.45 4.15
N PRO A 13 -20.71 11.34 4.27
CA PRO A 13 -19.49 11.09 3.52
C PRO A 13 -18.27 11.31 4.42
N CYS A 14 -18.18 10.63 5.57
CA CYS A 14 -16.92 10.63 6.33
C CYS A 14 -15.87 9.68 5.74
N LEU A 15 -16.19 8.89 4.69
CA LEU A 15 -15.33 7.79 4.24
C LEU A 15 -15.03 7.74 2.73
N ALA A 16 -15.52 8.69 1.93
CA ALA A 16 -15.39 8.62 0.47
C ALA A 16 -14.49 9.69 -0.17
N PHE A 17 -13.97 10.66 0.59
CA PHE A 17 -13.26 11.82 0.03
C PHE A 17 -11.73 11.76 0.14
N GLY A 18 -11.16 10.61 0.50
CA GLY A 18 -9.82 10.59 1.11
C GLY A 18 -8.65 10.10 0.29
N GLN A 19 -8.69 8.93 -0.35
CA GLN A 19 -7.44 8.20 -0.68
C GLN A 19 -7.57 7.34 -1.95
N GLU A 20 -7.93 7.94 -3.08
CA GLU A 20 -7.97 7.23 -4.37
C GLU A 20 -6.59 6.67 -4.78
N TRP A 21 -5.53 7.40 -4.43
CA TRP A 21 -4.14 7.03 -4.71
C TRP A 21 -3.71 5.71 -4.05
N LEU A 22 -4.33 5.29 -2.94
CA LEU A 22 -3.95 4.06 -2.26
C LEU A 22 -4.21 2.83 -3.14
N GLY A 23 -5.32 2.85 -3.90
CA GLY A 23 -5.68 1.76 -4.80
C GLY A 23 -4.69 1.64 -5.96
N THR A 24 -4.39 2.77 -6.61
CA THR A 24 -3.44 2.83 -7.73
C THR A 24 -2.02 2.49 -7.28
N PHE A 25 -1.59 2.97 -6.13
CA PHE A 25 -0.29 2.66 -5.54
C PHE A 25 -0.13 1.16 -5.25
N ARG A 26 -1.11 0.55 -4.57
CA ARG A 26 -1.10 -0.90 -4.28
C ARG A 26 -1.10 -1.73 -5.55
N GLN A 27 -1.87 -1.32 -6.56
CA GLN A 27 -1.91 -1.98 -7.85
C GLN A 27 -0.56 -1.87 -8.59
N ALA A 28 0.03 -0.67 -8.60
CA ALA A 28 1.33 -0.42 -9.24
C ALA A 28 2.41 -1.33 -8.66
N ILE A 29 2.54 -1.40 -7.33
CA ILE A 29 3.52 -2.31 -6.69
C ILE A 29 3.18 -3.78 -6.96
N GLY A 30 1.89 -4.14 -6.84
CA GLY A 30 1.41 -5.50 -7.04
C GLY A 30 1.72 -6.05 -8.44
N ALA A 31 1.73 -5.20 -9.46
CA ALA A 31 2.08 -5.60 -10.83
C ALA A 31 3.52 -6.13 -10.98
N CYS A 32 4.45 -5.74 -10.11
CA CYS A 32 5.82 -6.24 -10.11
C CYS A 32 6.09 -7.34 -9.09
N TRP A 33 5.14 -7.65 -8.22
CA TRP A 33 5.32 -8.64 -7.18
C TRP A 33 5.17 -10.06 -7.74
N ASN A 34 6.27 -10.82 -7.72
CA ASN A 34 6.27 -12.23 -8.12
C ASN A 34 6.10 -13.13 -6.89
N THR A 35 4.93 -13.77 -6.78
CA THR A 35 4.58 -14.68 -5.68
C THR A 35 5.07 -16.12 -5.88
N ALA A 36 5.63 -16.46 -7.04
CA ALA A 36 5.99 -17.84 -7.34
C ALA A 36 7.00 -18.39 -6.34
N GLY A 37 6.61 -19.41 -5.57
CA GLY A 37 7.45 -20.04 -4.55
C GLY A 37 7.59 -19.27 -3.23
N ILE A 38 6.89 -18.14 -3.07
CA ILE A 38 6.85 -17.40 -1.80
C ILE A 38 5.68 -17.91 -0.95
N THR A 39 5.97 -18.35 0.27
CA THR A 39 4.96 -18.86 1.21
C THR A 39 4.65 -17.91 2.36
N GLU A 40 5.58 -16.99 2.66
CA GLU A 40 5.49 -16.10 3.82
C GLU A 40 4.96 -14.72 3.44
N SER A 41 4.32 -14.08 4.43
CA SER A 41 3.87 -12.70 4.33
C SER A 41 4.80 -11.79 5.10
N VAL A 42 5.25 -10.72 4.44
CA VAL A 42 6.19 -9.75 5.02
C VAL A 42 5.60 -8.36 5.00
N THR A 43 5.87 -7.59 6.03
CA THR A 43 5.57 -6.16 6.09
C THR A 43 6.87 -5.39 6.01
N VAL A 44 6.93 -4.47 5.05
CA VAL A 44 8.09 -3.61 4.83
C VAL A 44 7.75 -2.16 5.10
N ARG A 45 8.75 -1.39 5.52
CA ARG A 45 8.65 0.05 5.72
C ARG A 45 9.74 0.78 4.95
N PHE A 46 9.37 1.85 4.29
CA PHE A 46 10.28 2.73 3.55
C PHE A 46 9.68 4.12 3.41
N GLN A 47 10.50 5.08 3.00
CA GLN A 47 10.07 6.43 2.72
C GLN A 47 10.12 6.74 1.23
N LEU A 48 9.18 7.57 0.79
CA LEU A 48 9.14 8.15 -0.54
C LEU A 48 9.50 9.63 -0.47
N ASP A 49 10.20 10.14 -1.48
CA ASP A 49 10.34 11.58 -1.73
C ASP A 49 9.12 12.15 -2.47
N ALA A 50 9.07 13.47 -2.62
CA ALA A 50 7.98 14.17 -3.29
C ALA A 50 7.82 13.79 -4.79
N ASP A 51 8.84 13.17 -5.40
CA ASP A 51 8.79 12.62 -6.76
C ASP A 51 8.25 11.18 -6.78
N GLY A 52 7.77 10.66 -5.64
CA GLY A 52 7.24 9.30 -5.52
C GLY A 52 8.33 8.23 -5.62
N ARG A 53 9.60 8.56 -5.31
CA ARG A 53 10.72 7.62 -5.34
C ARG A 53 11.18 7.22 -3.96
N VAL A 54 11.79 6.04 -3.86
CA VAL A 54 12.28 5.49 -2.60
C VAL A 54 13.50 6.28 -2.18
N SER A 55 13.40 6.99 -1.06
CA SER A 55 14.46 7.86 -0.55
C SER A 55 15.31 7.20 0.53
N THR A 56 14.80 6.12 1.15
CA THR A 56 15.50 5.35 2.19
C THR A 56 15.67 3.89 1.80
N ASP A 57 16.45 3.13 2.58
CA ASP A 57 16.42 1.68 2.46
C ASP A 57 15.03 1.11 2.83
N ILE A 58 14.69 -0.02 2.21
CA ILE A 58 13.44 -0.74 2.47
C ILE A 58 13.69 -1.73 3.59
N MET A 59 13.06 -1.52 4.74
CA MET A 59 13.28 -2.31 5.95
C MET A 59 12.18 -3.34 6.14
N LEU A 60 12.54 -4.52 6.67
CA LEU A 60 11.58 -5.52 7.12
C LEU A 60 11.09 -5.16 8.53
N VAL A 61 9.79 -4.93 8.70
CA VAL A 61 9.19 -4.52 9.99
C VAL A 61 8.17 -5.52 10.54
N GLY A 62 7.72 -6.49 9.75
CA GLY A 62 6.81 -7.53 10.20
C GLY A 62 6.93 -8.81 9.38
N ILE A 63 6.71 -9.95 10.04
CA ILE A 63 6.72 -11.28 9.45
C ILE A 63 5.56 -12.06 10.10
N ASN A 64 4.78 -12.79 9.30
CA ASN A 64 3.70 -13.64 9.82
C ASN A 64 4.23 -14.91 10.51
N ASN A 65 5.15 -15.64 9.87
CA ASN A 65 5.83 -16.80 10.42
C ASN A 65 7.34 -16.67 10.20
N PRO A 66 8.15 -16.59 11.27
CA PRO A 66 9.59 -16.51 11.12
C PRO A 66 10.14 -17.87 10.63
N THR A 67 10.58 -17.90 9.38
CA THR A 67 11.19 -19.05 8.71
C THR A 67 12.34 -18.57 7.82
N ASP A 68 13.20 -19.47 7.33
CA ASP A 68 14.27 -19.08 6.40
C ASP A 68 13.73 -18.44 5.11
N ALA A 69 12.50 -18.80 4.70
CA ALA A 69 11.81 -18.26 3.52
C ALA A 69 11.39 -16.79 3.66
N GLN A 70 11.41 -16.21 4.88
CA GLN A 70 11.12 -14.80 5.10
C GLN A 70 12.10 -13.88 4.34
N SER A 71 13.35 -14.32 4.17
CA SER A 71 14.38 -13.57 3.48
C SER A 71 14.06 -13.46 1.99
N ASP A 72 13.60 -14.54 1.38
CA ASP A 72 13.18 -14.56 -0.02
C ASP A 72 11.96 -13.69 -0.26
N ALA A 73 10.97 -13.75 0.65
CA ALA A 73 9.79 -12.89 0.61
C ALA A 73 10.16 -11.40 0.70
N PHE A 74 11.04 -11.04 1.64
CA PHE A 74 11.55 -9.67 1.77
C PHE A 74 12.31 -9.21 0.52
N LEU A 75 13.20 -10.04 -0.02
CA LEU A 75 13.97 -9.71 -1.22
C LEU A 75 13.08 -9.60 -2.46
N ALA A 76 12.01 -10.38 -2.55
CA ALA A 76 10.99 -10.19 -3.59
C ALA A 76 10.28 -8.84 -3.43
N ALA A 77 10.10 -8.34 -2.19
CA ALA A 77 9.22 -7.19 -1.92
C ALA A 77 9.96 -5.93 -2.28
N ARG A 78 11.20 -5.87 -1.78
CA ARG A 78 12.18 -4.88 -2.15
C ARG A 78 12.34 -4.78 -3.67
N ARG A 79 12.46 -5.92 -4.38
CA ARG A 79 12.55 -5.92 -5.85
C ARG A 79 11.30 -5.40 -6.53
N ALA A 80 10.11 -5.79 -6.05
CA ALA A 80 8.84 -5.35 -6.64
C ALA A 80 8.69 -3.82 -6.55
N ILE A 81 8.95 -3.25 -5.37
CA ILE A 81 8.89 -1.80 -5.12
C ILE A 81 9.84 -1.06 -6.05
N LEU A 82 11.13 -1.43 -6.06
CA LEU A 82 12.15 -0.74 -6.86
C LEU A 82 11.92 -0.92 -8.38
N ARG A 83 11.36 -2.06 -8.80
CA ARG A 83 11.07 -2.33 -10.20
C ARG A 83 9.88 -1.50 -10.71
N CYS A 84 8.78 -1.47 -9.97
CA CYS A 84 7.56 -0.78 -10.41
C CYS A 84 7.59 0.73 -10.18
N GLN A 85 8.47 1.22 -9.30
CA GLN A 85 8.78 2.63 -9.23
C GLN A 85 9.34 3.18 -10.55
N GLY A 86 10.19 2.40 -11.22
CA GLY A 86 10.82 2.79 -12.49
C GLY A 86 11.61 4.10 -12.42
N GLU A 87 11.77 4.74 -13.57
CA GLU A 87 12.51 6.00 -13.71
C GLU A 87 11.68 7.24 -13.42
N ASN A 88 10.39 7.14 -13.14
CA ASN A 88 9.53 8.33 -12.93
C ASN A 88 8.95 8.42 -11.52
N GLY A 89 9.12 7.39 -10.69
CA GLY A 89 8.43 7.33 -9.40
C GLY A 89 7.01 6.79 -9.51
N PHE A 90 6.33 6.70 -8.37
CA PHE A 90 4.90 6.39 -8.31
C PHE A 90 4.08 7.66 -8.57
N ASP A 91 3.01 7.53 -9.36
CA ASP A 91 2.06 8.61 -9.63
C ASP A 91 1.17 8.85 -8.39
N LEU A 92 1.63 9.72 -7.50
CA LEU A 92 1.00 10.02 -6.22
C LEU A 92 0.67 11.52 -6.14
N PRO A 93 -0.52 11.89 -5.64
CA PRO A 93 -0.93 13.29 -5.53
C PRO A 93 -0.08 14.01 -4.49
N LEU A 94 0.58 15.10 -4.90
CA LEU A 94 1.49 15.86 -4.03
C LEU A 94 0.78 16.52 -2.85
N ASP A 95 -0.49 16.92 -3.01
CA ASP A 95 -1.32 17.46 -1.93
C ASP A 95 -1.48 16.47 -0.75
N ASP A 96 -1.34 15.17 -1.00
CA ASP A 96 -1.42 14.11 0.00
C ASP A 96 -0.04 13.62 0.48
N TYR A 97 1.06 14.31 0.16
CA TYR A 97 2.43 13.84 0.46
C TYR A 97 2.63 13.43 1.92
N ALA A 98 2.05 14.18 2.87
CA ALA A 98 2.13 13.85 4.28
C ALA A 98 1.53 12.48 4.65
N LEU A 99 0.63 11.96 3.81
CA LEU A 99 -0.08 10.69 3.99
C LEU A 99 0.65 9.50 3.37
N TRP A 100 1.55 9.73 2.40
CA TRP A 100 2.24 8.65 1.68
C TRP A 100 3.76 8.73 1.70
N GLN A 101 4.37 9.79 2.25
CA GLN A 101 5.83 9.89 2.40
C GLN A 101 6.45 8.78 3.23
N GLU A 102 5.69 8.19 4.18
CA GLU A 102 6.09 7.03 4.96
C GLU A 102 5.11 5.90 4.67
N VAL A 103 5.64 4.81 4.11
CA VAL A 103 4.83 3.68 3.66
C VAL A 103 5.15 2.47 4.52
N GLU A 104 4.11 1.87 5.09
CA GLU A 104 4.15 0.50 5.60
C GLU A 104 3.25 -0.36 4.71
N LEU A 105 3.86 -1.34 4.03
CA LEU A 105 3.16 -2.19 3.08
C LEU A 105 3.31 -3.66 3.46
N ASN A 106 2.17 -4.32 3.57
CA ASN A 106 2.08 -5.74 3.84
C ASN A 106 1.89 -6.52 2.53
N PHE A 107 2.84 -7.41 2.25
CA PHE A 107 2.80 -8.34 1.12
C PHE A 107 2.25 -9.67 1.62
N THR A 108 0.95 -9.88 1.42
CA THR A 108 0.28 -11.16 1.65
C THR A 108 -0.02 -11.84 0.33
N LEU A 109 0.02 -13.16 0.33
CA LEU A 109 -0.56 -13.95 -0.75
C LEU A 109 -2.08 -13.69 -0.79
N PRO A 110 -2.70 -13.57 -1.98
CA PRO A 110 -4.15 -13.58 -2.06
C PRO A 110 -4.64 -14.85 -1.38
N ALA A 111 -5.53 -14.70 -0.38
CA ALA A 111 -6.22 -15.83 0.20
C ALA A 111 -6.92 -16.53 -0.97
N GLY A 112 -6.57 -17.79 -1.24
CA GLY A 112 -7.16 -18.54 -2.33
C GLY A 112 -8.66 -18.62 -2.14
N ASP A 113 -9.40 -17.81 -2.89
CA ASP A 113 -10.80 -18.00 -3.18
C ASP A 113 -10.89 -19.08 -4.26
N SER A 114 -10.70 -20.33 -3.83
CA SER A 114 -11.12 -21.49 -4.63
C SER A 114 -12.64 -21.58 -4.67
#